data_AF-A0A0C2VGV2-F1
#
_entry.id   AF-A0A0C2VGV2-F1
#
_cell.length_a   1.000
_cell.length_b   1.000
_cell.length_c   1.000
_cell.angle_alpha   90.00
_cell.angle_beta   90.00
_cell.angle_gamma   90.00
#
_symmetry.space_group_name_H-M   'P 1'
#
loop_
_entity.id
_entity.type
_entity.pdbx_description
1 polymer ?
#
loop_
_entity_poly.entity_id
_entity_poly.type
_entity_poly.pdbx_seq_one_letter_code
_entity_poly.pdbx_strand_id
1 'polypeptide(L)'
;MNCGYTMSTTREGKNFFRKHFQSDISIITIQFGLVDSWKTFKYAPYVLYYPDSFLRKIARKLVKKYKKISKLLGLHRWLGTASVVSLDEYIANIKFIIEQAKNQCIILVDTPPHKEVYRNTEIQRYNNALDVLANSYSHCTRLHIYNTFKQNFEIFYADNTHMNDSGHEYIKNELITHYNMIKVLDS
;
A
#
# COMPACT_ATOMS: atom_id res chain seq x y z
N MET A 1 -6.85 -8.99 13.87
CA MET A 1 -5.85 -9.86 13.22
C MET A 1 -4.90 -8.99 12.41
N ASN A 2 -3.58 -9.24 12.46
CA ASN A 2 -2.61 -8.48 11.68
C ASN A 2 -2.21 -9.27 10.41
N CYS A 3 -2.51 -8.69 9.24
CA CYS A 3 -2.11 -9.22 7.92
C CYS A 3 -1.10 -8.31 7.20
N GLY A 4 -0.52 -7.34 7.91
CA GLY A 4 0.55 -6.50 7.39
C GLY A 4 1.85 -7.28 7.29
N TYR A 5 2.55 -7.12 6.16
CA TYR A 5 3.84 -7.75 5.96
C TYR A 5 4.82 -6.75 5.33
N THR A 6 6.06 -6.77 5.78
CA THR A 6 7.10 -5.86 5.31
C THR A 6 7.25 -5.95 3.80
N MET A 7 7.24 -4.79 3.13
CA MET A 7 7.45 -4.66 1.68
C MET A 7 6.39 -5.38 0.81
N SER A 8 5.18 -5.60 1.36
CA SER A 8 4.06 -6.19 0.63
C SER A 8 3.32 -5.16 -0.22
N THR A 9 2.68 -5.67 -1.28
CA THR A 9 1.83 -4.90 -2.19
C THR A 9 0.40 -5.43 -2.11
N THR A 10 -0.53 -4.80 -2.82
CA THR A 10 -1.90 -5.29 -2.96
C THR A 10 -2.01 -6.70 -3.55
N ARG A 11 -0.97 -7.19 -4.26
CA ARG A 11 -0.91 -8.59 -4.72
C ARG A 11 -0.87 -9.56 -3.54
N GLU A 12 0.01 -9.31 -2.58
CA GLU A 12 0.08 -10.08 -1.34
C GLU A 12 -1.17 -9.84 -0.47
N GLY A 13 -1.66 -8.59 -0.42
CA GLY A 13 -2.91 -8.24 0.27
C GLY A 13 -4.09 -9.09 -0.15
N LYS A 14 -4.27 -9.32 -1.45
CA LYS A 14 -5.32 -10.20 -1.99
C LYS A 14 -5.15 -11.66 -1.52
N ASN A 15 -3.91 -12.14 -1.42
CA ASN A 15 -3.62 -13.49 -0.94
C ASN A 15 -3.87 -13.62 0.57
N PHE A 16 -3.49 -12.61 1.35
CA PHE A 16 -3.80 -12.58 2.79
C PHE A 16 -5.30 -12.57 3.04
N PHE A 17 -6.05 -11.75 2.31
CA PHE A 17 -7.51 -11.73 2.39
C PHE A 17 -8.10 -13.11 2.12
N ARG A 18 -7.73 -13.77 1.01
CA ARG A 18 -8.22 -15.12 0.69
C ARG A 18 -7.90 -16.17 1.75
N LYS A 19 -6.74 -16.04 2.39
CA LYS A 19 -6.27 -17.01 3.40
C LYS A 19 -6.93 -16.81 4.76
N HIS A 20 -7.27 -15.57 5.11
CA HIS A 20 -7.60 -15.20 6.48
C HIS A 20 -9.00 -14.60 6.66
N PHE A 21 -9.70 -14.25 5.58
CA PHE A 21 -11.05 -13.71 5.68
C PHE A 21 -12.02 -14.73 6.26
N GLN A 22 -12.82 -14.27 7.22
CA GLN A 22 -13.90 -15.00 7.85
C GLN A 22 -15.10 -14.06 7.97
N SER A 23 -16.32 -14.59 7.85
CA SER A 23 -17.54 -13.78 7.78
C SER A 23 -17.90 -13.08 9.10
N ASP A 24 -17.31 -13.51 10.22
CA ASP A 24 -17.46 -12.92 11.55
C ASP A 24 -16.55 -11.69 11.79
N ILE A 25 -15.60 -11.43 10.89
CA ILE A 25 -14.83 -10.18 10.90
C ILE A 25 -15.80 -9.02 10.70
N SER A 26 -15.78 -8.04 11.61
CA SER A 26 -16.68 -6.86 11.52
C SER A 26 -16.09 -5.71 10.71
N ILE A 27 -14.76 -5.55 10.74
CA ILE A 27 -14.05 -4.42 10.11
C ILE A 27 -12.80 -4.92 9.41
N ILE A 28 -12.52 -4.36 8.23
CA ILE A 28 -11.28 -4.57 7.48
C ILE A 28 -10.63 -3.22 7.23
N THR A 29 -9.40 -3.06 7.71
CA THR A 29 -8.56 -1.90 7.36
C THR A 29 -7.56 -2.30 6.27
N ILE A 30 -7.44 -1.48 5.23
CA ILE A 30 -6.56 -1.74 4.09
C ILE A 30 -5.56 -0.58 3.97
N GLN A 31 -4.28 -0.87 4.18
CA GLN A 31 -3.19 0.11 4.03
C GLN A 31 -2.09 -0.46 3.12
N PHE A 32 -2.18 -0.12 1.83
CA PHE A 32 -1.20 -0.42 0.79
C PHE A 32 -1.02 0.81 -0.11
N GLY A 33 0.04 0.85 -0.91
CA GLY A 33 0.26 1.95 -1.85
C GLY A 33 1.71 2.44 -1.91
N LEU A 34 2.45 2.37 -0.79
CA LEU A 34 3.86 2.78 -0.79
C LEU A 34 4.67 1.92 -1.76
N VAL A 35 4.71 0.61 -1.55
CA VAL A 35 5.52 -0.29 -2.39
C VAL A 35 4.90 -0.47 -3.77
N ASP A 36 3.56 -0.49 -3.86
CA ASP A 36 2.82 -0.58 -5.12
C ASP A 36 3.22 0.55 -6.09
N SER A 37 3.27 1.79 -5.60
CA SER A 37 3.55 3.00 -6.37
C SER A 37 5.04 3.20 -6.70
N TRP A 38 5.95 2.39 -6.13
CA TRP A 38 7.37 2.53 -6.41
C TRP A 38 7.68 2.30 -7.88
N LYS A 39 8.35 3.27 -8.49
CA LYS A 39 8.84 3.12 -9.85
C LYS A 39 10.07 2.22 -9.88
N THR A 40 9.97 1.15 -10.65
CA THR A 40 11.09 0.28 -11.03
C THR A 40 11.27 0.33 -12.54
N PHE A 41 12.37 -0.24 -13.03
CA PHE A 41 12.63 -0.35 -14.46
C PHE A 41 11.55 -1.24 -15.12
N LYS A 42 10.97 -0.83 -16.26
CA LYS A 42 9.76 -1.45 -16.86
C LYS A 42 9.85 -2.98 -17.04
N TYR A 43 11.04 -3.51 -17.31
CA TYR A 43 11.30 -4.95 -17.49
C TYR A 43 12.09 -5.57 -16.34
N ALA A 44 12.08 -4.94 -15.17
CA ALA A 44 12.67 -5.53 -13.99
C ALA A 44 11.72 -6.61 -13.45
N PRO A 45 12.09 -7.90 -13.48
CA PRO A 45 11.34 -8.91 -12.74
C PRO A 45 11.22 -8.49 -11.27
N TYR A 46 9.98 -8.42 -10.77
CA TYR A 46 9.72 -8.24 -9.35
C TYR A 46 10.07 -9.55 -8.65
N VAL A 47 11.06 -9.51 -7.76
CA VAL A 47 11.43 -10.64 -6.90
C VAL A 47 11.07 -10.24 -5.49
N LEU A 48 10.21 -11.03 -4.86
CA LEU A 48 9.83 -10.87 -3.45
C LEU A 48 11.08 -10.61 -2.61
N TYR A 49 11.03 -9.60 -1.74
CA TYR A 49 12.23 -9.12 -1.05
C TYR A 49 12.81 -10.15 -0.07
N TYR A 50 12.00 -11.09 0.41
CA TYR A 50 12.44 -12.22 1.24
C TYR A 50 12.36 -13.52 0.44
N PRO A 51 13.51 -14.11 0.07
CA PRO A 51 13.52 -15.38 -0.64
C PRO A 51 13.38 -16.54 0.35
N ASP A 52 12.18 -17.11 0.45
CA ASP A 52 11.88 -18.26 1.33
C ASP A 52 12.50 -19.59 0.85
N SER A 53 13.29 -19.58 -0.22
CA SER A 53 13.91 -20.77 -0.80
C SER A 53 15.25 -20.45 -1.46
N PHE A 54 16.09 -21.48 -1.59
CA PHE A 54 17.41 -21.37 -2.26
C PHE A 54 17.28 -20.90 -3.72
N LEU A 55 16.28 -21.39 -4.46
CA LEU A 55 16.01 -20.97 -5.84
C LEU A 55 15.67 -19.48 -5.93
N ARG A 56 14.83 -18.96 -5.02
CA ARG A 56 14.52 -17.52 -4.97
C ARG A 56 15.74 -16.66 -4.61
N LYS A 57 16.67 -17.17 -3.79
CA LYS A 57 17.95 -16.46 -3.50
C LYS A 57 18.78 -16.31 -4.78
N ILE A 58 18.86 -17.34 -5.62
CA ILE A 58 19.58 -17.29 -6.90
C ILE A 58 18.90 -16.32 -7.86
N ALA A 59 17.59 -16.43 -8.04
CA ALA A 59 16.82 -15.51 -8.88
C ALA A 59 17.03 -14.04 -8.47
N ARG A 60 17.01 -13.75 -7.16
CA ARG A 60 17.28 -12.40 -6.65
C ARG A 60 18.67 -11.88 -7.04
N LYS A 61 19.72 -12.71 -6.96
CA LYS A 61 21.07 -12.32 -7.37
C LYS A 61 21.13 -11.97 -8.86
N LEU A 62 20.49 -12.77 -9.70
CA LEU A 62 20.43 -12.54 -11.16
C LEU A 62 19.69 -11.23 -11.47
N VAL A 63 18.53 -11.00 -10.85
CA VAL A 63 17.76 -9.77 -11.03
C VAL A 63 18.53 -8.54 -10.56
N LYS A 64 19.22 -8.62 -9.41
CA LYS A 64 20.09 -7.53 -8.94
C LYS A 64 21.21 -7.23 -9.94
N LYS A 65 21.86 -8.26 -10.49
CA LYS A 65 22.93 -8.10 -11.48
C LYS A 65 22.40 -7.48 -12.78
N TYR A 66 21.24 -7.94 -13.27
CA TYR A 66 20.58 -7.37 -14.45
C TYR A 66 20.20 -5.90 -14.24
N LYS A 67 19.60 -5.55 -13.10
CA LYS A 67 19.27 -4.15 -12.75
C LYS A 67 20.52 -3.28 -12.71
N LYS A 68 21.61 -3.77 -12.14
CA LYS A 68 22.90 -3.05 -12.08
C LYS A 68 23.42 -2.77 -13.49
N ILE A 69 23.43 -3.78 -14.36
CA ILE A 69 23.90 -3.66 -15.75
C ILE A 69 22.99 -2.70 -16.55
N SER A 70 21.67 -2.83 -16.44
CA SER A 70 20.70 -1.95 -17.11
C SER A 70 20.81 -0.49 -16.67
N LYS A 71 21.15 -0.25 -15.40
CA LYS A 71 21.40 1.11 -14.89
C LYS A 71 22.72 1.66 -15.44
N LEU A 72 23.78 0.85 -15.45
CA LEU A 72 25.12 1.22 -15.96
C LEU A 72 25.08 1.59 -17.45
N LEU A 73 24.36 0.81 -18.25
CA LEU A 73 24.26 0.98 -19.71
C LEU A 73 23.24 2.04 -20.14
N GLY A 74 22.60 2.76 -19.21
CA GLY A 74 21.60 3.79 -19.54
C GLY A 74 20.29 3.26 -20.14
N LEU A 75 20.15 1.95 -20.34
CA LEU A 75 18.96 1.25 -20.88
C LEU A 75 17.66 1.59 -20.12
N HIS A 76 17.77 1.98 -18.85
CA HIS A 76 16.64 2.48 -18.04
C HIS A 76 15.97 3.74 -18.58
N ARG A 77 16.70 4.60 -19.30
CA ARG A 77 16.13 5.80 -19.95
C ARG A 77 15.34 5.45 -21.20
N TRP A 78 15.73 4.37 -21.89
CA TRP A 78 15.11 3.96 -23.16
C TRP A 78 13.88 3.06 -22.95
N LEU A 79 13.92 2.18 -21.95
CA LEU A 79 12.86 1.22 -21.68
C LEU A 79 11.78 1.75 -20.71
N GLY A 80 12.05 2.89 -20.06
CA GLY A 80 11.13 3.57 -19.15
C GLY A 80 11.03 2.92 -17.77
N THR A 81 10.20 3.53 -16.91
CA THR A 81 9.89 3.05 -15.57
C THR A 81 8.41 2.66 -15.48
N ALA A 82 8.12 1.68 -14.64
CA ALA A 82 6.77 1.22 -14.31
C ALA A 82 6.62 1.08 -12.80
N SER A 83 5.41 1.27 -12.28
CA SER A 83 5.12 0.99 -10.87
C SER A 83 5.24 -0.51 -10.59
N VAL A 84 5.58 -0.90 -9.36
CA VAL A 84 5.67 -2.32 -8.95
C VAL A 84 4.34 -3.05 -9.21
N VAL A 85 3.23 -2.39 -8.87
CA VAL A 85 1.87 -2.79 -9.21
C VAL A 85 1.28 -1.64 -10.02
N SER A 86 0.71 -1.89 -11.21
CA SER A 86 0.09 -0.81 -11.99
C SER A 86 -1.10 -0.22 -11.22
N LEU A 87 -1.47 1.03 -11.50
CA LEU A 87 -2.62 1.65 -10.84
C LEU A 87 -3.91 0.85 -11.07
N ASP A 88 -4.13 0.35 -12.28
CA ASP A 88 -5.29 -0.47 -12.62
C ASP A 88 -5.32 -1.79 -11.83
N GLU A 89 -4.16 -2.45 -11.69
CA GLU A 89 -4.05 -3.67 -10.90
C GLU A 89 -4.25 -3.40 -9.40
N TYR A 90 -3.71 -2.28 -8.89
CA TYR A 90 -3.93 -1.84 -7.51
C TYR A 90 -5.42 -1.64 -7.21
N ILE A 91 -6.11 -0.90 -8.09
CA ILE A 91 -7.56 -0.67 -8.01
C ILE A 91 -8.31 -2.01 -8.06
N ALA A 92 -7.99 -2.88 -9.03
CA ALA A 92 -8.65 -4.17 -9.19
C ALA A 92 -8.45 -5.08 -7.96
N ASN A 93 -7.27 -5.08 -7.36
CA ASN A 93 -6.98 -5.88 -6.17
C ASN A 93 -7.75 -5.39 -4.95
N ILE A 94 -7.85 -4.08 -4.72
CA ILE A 94 -8.62 -3.52 -3.60
C ILE A 94 -10.11 -3.72 -3.85
N LYS A 95 -10.59 -3.44 -5.07
CA LYS A 95 -11.98 -3.69 -5.47
C LYS A 95 -12.40 -5.14 -5.21
N PHE A 96 -11.55 -6.11 -5.56
CA PHE A 96 -11.80 -7.51 -5.25
C PHE A 96 -12.06 -7.74 -3.75
N ILE A 97 -11.26 -7.15 -2.86
CA ILE A 97 -11.46 -7.28 -1.41
C ILE A 97 -12.80 -6.66 -1.00
N ILE A 98 -13.11 -5.46 -1.50
CA ILE A 98 -14.35 -4.74 -1.19
C ILE A 98 -15.59 -5.52 -1.59
N GLU A 99 -15.60 -6.11 -2.79
CA GLU A 99 -16.72 -6.88 -3.32
C GLU A 99 -16.92 -8.21 -2.59
N GLN A 100 -15.83 -8.86 -2.16
CA GLN A 100 -15.91 -10.12 -1.41
C GLN A 100 -16.34 -9.91 0.04
N ALA A 101 -16.03 -8.76 0.63
CA ALA A 101 -16.38 -8.40 2.00
C ALA A 101 -17.56 -7.41 2.08
N LYS A 102 -18.60 -7.64 1.26
CA LYS A 102 -19.76 -6.74 1.11
C LYS A 102 -20.59 -6.49 2.38
N ASN A 103 -20.42 -7.32 3.41
CA ASN A 103 -21.13 -7.21 4.68
C ASN A 103 -20.25 -6.64 5.80
N GLN A 104 -19.00 -6.28 5.49
CA GLN A 104 -18.03 -5.76 6.44
C GLN A 104 -17.89 -4.25 6.27
N CYS A 105 -17.59 -3.56 7.37
CA CYS A 105 -17.10 -2.19 7.30
C CYS A 105 -15.67 -2.19 6.77
N ILE A 106 -15.40 -1.44 5.71
CA ILE A 106 -14.06 -1.33 5.11
C ILE A 106 -13.54 0.09 5.27
N ILE A 107 -12.31 0.22 5.75
CA ILE A 107 -11.61 1.50 5.88
C ILE A 107 -10.33 1.43 5.05
N LEU A 108 -10.28 2.20 3.96
CA LEU A 108 -9.10 2.40 3.12
C LEU A 108 -8.23 3.49 3.76
N VAL A 109 -7.02 3.14 4.19
CA VAL A 109 -6.12 4.08 4.86
C VAL A 109 -5.11 4.59 3.86
N ASP A 110 -4.91 5.91 3.81
CA ASP A 110 -3.88 6.50 2.98
C ASP A 110 -2.50 5.88 3.23
N THR A 111 -1.72 5.81 2.15
CA THR A 111 -0.27 5.77 2.30
C THR A 111 0.22 7.16 2.71
N PRO A 112 0.91 7.34 3.85
CA PRO A 112 1.44 8.65 4.24
C PRO A 112 2.58 9.09 3.31
N PRO A 113 2.89 10.40 3.24
CA PRO A 113 3.94 10.93 2.37
C PRO A 113 5.33 10.45 2.79
N HIS A 114 6.20 10.22 1.83
CA HIS A 114 7.58 9.84 2.05
C HIS A 114 8.49 11.08 2.18
N LYS A 115 9.56 11.03 3.01
CA LYS A 115 10.51 12.16 3.13
C LYS A 115 11.29 12.40 1.83
N GLU A 116 11.56 11.35 1.06
CA GLU A 116 12.02 11.48 -0.33
C GLU A 116 10.88 11.99 -1.23
N VAL A 117 10.77 13.32 -1.34
CA VAL A 117 9.62 14.02 -1.96
C VAL A 117 9.27 13.60 -3.38
N TYR A 118 10.23 13.12 -4.18
CA TYR A 118 9.97 12.68 -5.55
C TYR A 118 9.01 11.47 -5.64
N ARG A 119 8.86 10.71 -4.55
CA ARG A 119 7.93 9.56 -4.49
C ARG A 119 6.48 9.99 -4.32
N ASN A 120 6.27 11.18 -3.77
CA ASN A 120 4.96 11.61 -3.29
C ASN A 120 3.94 11.83 -4.40
N THR A 121 4.38 12.17 -5.62
CA THR A 121 3.50 12.27 -6.79
C THR A 121 2.76 10.96 -7.06
N GLU A 122 3.46 9.83 -7.01
CA GLU A 122 2.85 8.52 -7.26
C GLU A 122 2.07 8.02 -6.04
N ILE A 123 2.53 8.31 -4.82
CA ILE A 123 1.76 8.02 -3.60
C ILE A 123 0.40 8.71 -3.65
N GLN A 124 0.36 10.01 -3.97
CA GLN A 124 -0.89 10.75 -4.09
C GLN A 124 -1.75 10.21 -5.24
N ARG A 125 -1.16 9.81 -6.36
CA ARG A 125 -1.90 9.19 -7.46
C ARG A 125 -2.64 7.91 -7.02
N TYR A 126 -2.02 7.08 -6.18
CA TYR A 126 -2.64 5.84 -5.66
C TYR A 126 -3.65 6.15 -4.57
N ASN A 127 -3.33 7.07 -3.65
CA ASN A 127 -4.26 7.55 -2.63
C ASN A 127 -5.54 8.12 -3.28
N ASN A 128 -5.44 8.93 -4.34
CA ASN A 128 -6.61 9.47 -5.05
C ASN A 128 -7.51 8.37 -5.65
N ALA A 129 -6.96 7.21 -6.01
CA ALA A 129 -7.77 6.09 -6.48
C ALA A 129 -8.61 5.46 -5.35
N LEU A 130 -8.19 5.63 -4.08
CA LEU A 130 -8.97 5.19 -2.93
C LEU A 130 -10.25 6.02 -2.75
N ASP A 131 -10.28 7.30 -3.13
CA ASP A 131 -11.51 8.11 -3.11
C ASP A 131 -12.56 7.53 -4.05
N VAL A 132 -12.13 7.20 -5.27
CA VAL A 132 -13.02 6.63 -6.28
C VAL A 132 -13.62 5.32 -5.77
N LEU A 133 -12.80 4.47 -5.13
CA LEU A 133 -13.28 3.23 -4.54
C LEU A 133 -14.22 3.47 -3.36
N ALA A 134 -13.84 4.28 -2.37
CA ALA A 134 -14.68 4.56 -1.20
C ALA A 134 -16.05 5.15 -1.60
N ASN A 135 -16.07 6.09 -2.56
CA ASN A 135 -17.32 6.69 -3.03
C ASN A 135 -18.21 5.73 -3.85
N SER A 136 -17.67 4.59 -4.29
CA SER A 136 -18.42 3.61 -5.08
C SER A 136 -19.14 2.55 -4.24
N TYR A 137 -18.86 2.43 -2.94
CA TYR A 137 -19.42 1.39 -2.08
C TYR A 137 -19.82 1.97 -0.72
N SER A 138 -21.09 1.80 -0.32
CA SER A 138 -21.62 2.37 0.93
C SER A 138 -20.95 1.83 2.20
N HIS A 139 -20.44 0.60 2.16
CA HIS A 139 -19.74 -0.04 3.27
C HIS A 139 -18.22 0.24 3.27
N CYS A 140 -17.73 1.09 2.38
CA CYS A 140 -16.31 1.40 2.23
C CYS A 140 -16.06 2.89 2.41
N THR A 141 -15.20 3.25 3.36
CA THR A 141 -14.80 4.64 3.60
C THR A 141 -13.29 4.78 3.46
N ARG A 142 -12.82 6.03 3.34
CA ARG A 142 -11.40 6.35 3.30
C ARG A 142 -11.01 7.16 4.53
N LEU A 143 -9.86 6.82 5.12
CA LEU A 143 -9.22 7.59 6.17
C LEU A 143 -8.07 8.43 5.58
N HIS A 144 -8.27 9.74 5.57
CA HIS A 144 -7.33 10.71 5.02
C HIS A 144 -6.28 11.13 6.05
N ILE A 145 -5.06 10.61 5.95
CA ILE A 145 -3.95 10.97 6.84
C ILE A 145 -2.80 11.70 6.11
N TYR A 146 -2.79 11.69 4.78
CA TYR A 146 -1.64 12.15 4.00
C TYR A 146 -1.21 13.60 4.32
N ASN A 147 -2.15 14.54 4.35
CA ASN A 147 -1.85 15.95 4.58
C ASN A 147 -1.35 16.22 6.01
N THR A 148 -1.96 15.56 7.00
CA THR A 148 -1.52 15.68 8.40
C THR A 148 -0.09 15.18 8.56
N PHE A 149 0.25 14.04 7.96
CA PHE A 149 1.62 13.54 7.98
C PHE A 149 2.60 14.46 7.24
N LYS A 150 2.18 15.05 6.12
CA LYS A 150 3.02 15.99 5.35
C LYS A 150 3.40 17.22 6.17
N GLN A 151 2.50 17.69 7.02
CA GLN A 151 2.72 18.85 7.89
C GLN A 151 3.56 18.51 9.14
N ASN A 152 3.72 17.23 9.47
CA ASN A 152 4.30 16.76 10.73
C ASN A 152 5.44 15.75 10.52
N PHE A 153 6.23 15.90 9.45
CA PHE A 153 7.35 14.99 9.13
C PHE A 153 8.37 14.82 10.25
N GLU A 154 8.63 15.89 11.02
CA GLU A 154 9.61 15.86 12.12
C GLU A 154 9.05 15.18 13.38
N ILE A 155 7.73 15.07 13.49
CA ILE A 155 7.06 14.52 14.68
C ILE A 155 6.70 13.05 14.47
N PHE A 156 6.30 12.66 13.25
CA PHE A 156 5.73 11.33 12.99
C PHE A 156 6.68 10.31 12.38
N TYR A 157 7.93 10.67 12.12
CA TYR A 157 8.90 9.76 11.47
C TYR A 157 10.14 9.53 12.33
N ALA A 158 10.56 8.27 12.40
CA ALA A 158 11.83 7.88 13.01
C ALA A 158 13.00 8.08 12.02
N ASP A 159 12.75 7.89 10.72
CA ASP A 159 13.73 8.10 9.66
C ASP A 159 13.05 8.59 8.36
N ASN A 160 13.71 8.47 7.21
CA ASN A 160 13.16 8.93 5.92
C ASN A 160 11.97 8.10 5.40
N THR A 161 11.75 6.91 5.94
CA THR A 161 10.79 5.90 5.46
C THR A 161 9.83 5.45 6.54
N HIS A 162 10.31 5.26 7.78
CA HIS A 162 9.56 4.63 8.85
C HIS A 162 8.94 5.66 9.80
N MET A 163 7.66 5.42 10.06
CA MET A 163 6.88 6.11 11.07
C MET A 163 7.41 5.78 12.47
N ASN A 164 7.36 6.74 13.38
CA ASN A 164 7.65 6.50 14.80
C ASN A 164 6.35 6.22 15.59
N ASP A 165 6.49 5.98 16.89
CA ASP A 165 5.36 5.66 17.77
C ASP A 165 4.28 6.76 17.76
N SER A 166 4.66 8.03 17.72
CA SER A 166 3.72 9.16 17.64
C SER A 166 2.86 9.13 16.38
N GLY A 167 3.45 8.80 15.23
CA GLY A 167 2.70 8.65 13.98
C GLY A 167 1.77 7.43 14.02
N HIS A 168 2.24 6.30 14.56
CA HIS A 168 1.41 5.11 14.75
C HIS A 168 0.22 5.39 15.68
N GLU A 169 0.46 6.10 16.78
CA GLU A 169 -0.57 6.49 17.74
C GLU A 169 -1.61 7.43 17.12
N TYR A 170 -1.17 8.39 16.29
CA TYR A 170 -2.07 9.26 15.55
C TYR A 170 -3.00 8.44 14.63
N ILE A 171 -2.46 7.54 13.80
CA ILE A 171 -3.29 6.70 12.91
C ILE A 171 -4.27 5.84 13.71
N LYS A 172 -3.85 5.28 14.86
CA LYS A 172 -4.72 4.50 15.73
C LYS A 172 -5.92 5.34 16.20
N ASN A 173 -5.67 6.56 16.68
CA ASN A 173 -6.71 7.43 17.22
C ASN A 173 -7.67 7.94 16.12
N GLU A 174 -7.14 8.22 14.93
CA GLU A 174 -7.95 8.55 13.75
C GLU A 174 -8.82 7.37 13.31
N LEU A 175 -8.29 6.14 13.28
CA LEU A 175 -9.08 4.95 12.96
C LEU A 175 -10.22 4.71 13.95
N ILE A 176 -9.96 4.88 15.25
CA ILE A 176 -10.99 4.74 16.29
C ILE A 176 -12.08 5.80 16.10
N THR A 177 -11.68 7.06 15.94
CA THR A 177 -12.61 8.17 15.72
C THR A 177 -13.47 7.93 14.48
N HIS A 178 -12.84 7.58 13.36
CA HIS A 178 -13.50 7.34 12.08
C HIS A 178 -14.48 6.17 12.16
N TYR A 179 -14.08 5.06 12.82
CA TYR A 179 -14.98 3.93 13.01
C TYR A 179 -16.20 4.26 13.88
N ASN A 180 -16.01 5.04 14.95
CA ASN A 180 -17.12 5.46 15.80
C ASN A 180 -18.10 6.35 15.04
N MET A 181 -17.60 7.23 14.16
CA MET A 181 -18.46 8.04 13.28
C MET A 181 -19.30 7.17 12.35
N ILE A 182 -18.71 6.15 11.72
CA ILE A 182 -19.45 5.20 10.86
C ILE A 182 -20.55 4.50 11.67
N LYS A 183 -20.23 4.01 12.86
CA LYS A 183 -21.20 3.31 13.71
C LYS A 183 -22.40 4.16 14.12
N VAL A 184 -22.18 5.45 14.39
CA VAL A 184 -23.26 6.38 14.73
C VAL A 184 -24.17 6.65 13.54
N LEU A 185 -23.64 6.60 12.32
CA LEU A 185 -24.43 6.77 11.10
C LEU A 185 -25.27 5.52 10.76
N ASP A 186 -24.84 4.34 11.21
CA ASP A 186 -25.53 3.07 10.99
C ASP A 186 -26.57 2.72 12.07
N SER A 187 -26.65 3.49 13.17
CA SER A 187 -27.56 3.29 14.31
C SER A 187 -28.79 4.21 14.27
#